data_AF-A0A957IXQ4-F1
#
_entry.id   AF-A0A957IXQ4-F1
#
_cell.length_a   1.000
_cell.length_b   1.000
_cell.length_c   1.000
_cell.angle_alpha   90.00
_cell.angle_beta   90.00
_cell.angle_gamma   90.00
#
_symmetry.space_group_name_H-M   'P 1'
#
loop_
_entity.id
_entity.type
_entity.pdbx_description
1 polymer ?
#
loop_
_entity_poly.entity_id
_entity_poly.type
_entity_poly.pdbx_seq_one_letter_code
_entity_poly.pdbx_strand_id
1 'polypeptide(L)'
;FFQEAQLLAWLKDEGELFVQAVETGAVAGVMGRIDRHTTLEALQAWPLREYLASGGQPMWFRSHVKSLLNKHLKRLNHATLEKLRLPIPGGRHYVMPATVGRRAGIQGLEIPRGHIQVDDRRGTAWVNDEDWLKLQDSPKGEGIAGILGGADNDDALWLHPFTDGDGERKVLAWRSPNQVGEYVVLRPTAASDEPGWETAAAASTGQRAGAAPAYPPGDSAALPPRIDFTTPSYLGLVETAVSTGVEQTYDVGVMDDAIARAVANQGALGMYCNSLMVNKAVYGRLPAHPPAPLEAIIDGAVKTGADLSRVVVWNYANSREILVAGTAVPAILHRRLSIDWADADNRPPLPRPSVDHWLDRLEAGVRAHIEDMTQRRDALVAQARPPRVVLDAAMADPAAVQLGAGLNKAYAAALRMGKGQYASVLERARAAAADYLAHFPPERRGAVLLGALGSVYGRDEGGMDTAVWLGGEADTPVGRQAGTAQAMMQALRALGVLDALIATKEGLVVYPALFASSQADQR
;
A
#
# COMPACT_ATOMS: atom_id res chain seq x y z
N PHE A 1 -4.34 -0.55 -23.57
CA PHE A 1 -4.71 0.59 -22.72
C PHE A 1 -3.48 1.20 -22.05
N PHE A 2 -3.02 0.70 -20.90
CA PHE A 2 -1.80 1.23 -20.26
C PHE A 2 -0.55 0.84 -21.02
N GLN A 3 0.28 1.83 -21.36
CA GLN A 3 1.56 1.61 -22.02
C GLN A 3 2.69 1.51 -21.01
N GLU A 4 3.74 0.76 -21.35
CA GLU A 4 4.92 0.56 -20.50
C GLU A 4 5.56 1.88 -20.07
N ALA A 5 5.82 2.78 -21.02
CA ALA A 5 6.40 4.09 -20.75
C ALA A 5 5.53 4.95 -19.81
N GLN A 6 4.21 4.83 -19.93
CA GLN A 6 3.26 5.56 -19.06
C GLN A 6 3.32 5.03 -17.62
N LEU A 7 3.35 3.71 -17.43
CA LEU A 7 3.47 3.09 -16.11
C LEU A 7 4.79 3.47 -15.42
N LEU A 8 5.89 3.52 -16.17
CA LEU A 8 7.20 3.93 -15.66
C LEU A 8 7.24 5.44 -15.36
N ALA A 9 6.57 6.26 -16.15
CA ALA A 9 6.45 7.70 -15.88
C ALA A 9 5.72 7.96 -14.57
N TRP A 10 4.58 7.30 -14.33
CA TRP A 10 3.86 7.43 -13.06
C TRP A 10 4.66 6.94 -11.86
N LEU A 11 5.42 5.86 -12.02
CA LEU A 11 6.33 5.38 -10.99
C LEU A 11 7.40 6.44 -10.66
N LYS A 12 7.98 7.06 -11.70
CA LYS A 12 8.96 8.13 -11.54
C LYS A 12 8.36 9.35 -10.84
N ASP A 13 7.20 9.82 -11.30
CA ASP A 13 6.48 10.96 -10.70
C ASP A 13 6.19 10.69 -9.21
N GLU A 14 5.72 9.49 -8.87
CA GLU A 14 5.45 9.12 -7.49
C GLU A 14 6.72 9.15 -6.62
N GLY A 15 7.85 8.64 -7.13
CA GLY A 15 9.12 8.71 -6.42
C GLY A 15 9.62 10.13 -6.24
N GLU A 16 9.51 10.98 -7.26
CA GLU A 16 9.90 12.39 -7.20
C GLU A 16 9.06 13.18 -6.20
N LEU A 17 7.73 13.02 -6.23
CA LEU A 17 6.84 13.62 -5.24
C LEU A 17 7.15 13.17 -3.83
N PHE A 18 7.47 11.89 -3.65
CA PHE A 18 7.85 11.36 -2.34
C PHE A 18 9.17 11.98 -1.84
N VAL A 19 10.16 12.12 -2.71
CA VAL A 19 11.43 12.81 -2.39
C VAL A 19 11.18 14.26 -2.01
N GLN A 20 10.45 15.01 -2.84
CA GLN A 20 10.12 16.41 -2.60
C GLN A 20 9.37 16.59 -1.28
N ALA A 21 8.43 15.69 -0.95
CA ALA A 21 7.72 15.74 0.32
C ALA A 21 8.65 15.54 1.53
N VAL A 22 9.63 14.64 1.42
CA VAL A 22 10.65 14.43 2.46
C VAL A 22 11.55 15.66 2.64
N GLU A 23 11.99 16.27 1.53
CA GLU A 23 12.85 17.45 1.54
C GLU A 23 12.13 18.68 2.13
N THR A 24 10.92 18.96 1.65
CA THR A 24 10.14 20.14 2.04
C THR A 24 9.47 20.02 3.40
N GLY A 25 9.42 18.81 3.98
CA GLY A 25 8.62 18.55 5.17
C GLY A 25 7.12 18.51 4.93
N ALA A 26 6.66 18.62 3.66
CA ALA A 26 5.28 18.39 3.26
C ALA A 26 4.85 16.91 3.36
N VAL A 27 5.54 16.12 4.19
CA VAL A 27 5.17 14.74 4.53
C VAL A 27 3.79 14.68 5.18
N ALA A 28 3.24 15.80 5.68
CA ALA A 28 1.83 15.90 6.05
C ALA A 28 0.87 15.60 4.87
N GLY A 29 1.23 15.87 3.61
CA GLY A 29 0.48 15.42 2.43
C GLY A 29 0.65 13.92 2.15
N VAL A 30 1.85 13.38 2.37
CA VAL A 30 2.16 11.93 2.28
C VAL A 30 1.52 11.12 3.42
N MET A 31 1.36 11.74 4.59
CA MET A 31 0.64 11.22 5.75
C MET A 31 -0.85 11.58 5.71
N GLY A 32 -1.29 12.46 4.80
CA GLY A 32 -2.55 13.23 4.81
C GLY A 32 -3.85 12.42 4.73
N ARG A 33 -3.75 11.10 4.77
CA ARG A 33 -4.84 10.19 5.16
C ARG A 33 -4.70 9.78 6.63
N ILE A 34 -4.30 10.70 7.51
CA ILE A 34 -4.53 10.52 8.94
C ILE A 34 -6.05 10.57 9.06
N ASP A 35 -6.62 9.40 9.30
CA ASP A 35 -8.03 9.21 9.52
C ASP A 35 -8.52 10.29 10.50
N ARG A 36 -9.59 11.02 10.15
CA ARG A 36 -10.18 12.08 10.98
C ARG A 36 -10.63 11.53 12.34
N HIS A 37 -10.68 10.20 12.46
CA HIS A 37 -11.00 9.45 13.67
C HIS A 37 -9.77 8.91 14.41
N THR A 38 -8.53 9.25 14.00
CA THR A 38 -7.30 8.87 14.72
C THR A 38 -7.25 9.57 16.07
N THR A 39 -7.30 8.80 17.17
CA THR A 39 -7.15 9.33 18.52
C THR A 39 -5.70 9.81 18.80
N LEU A 40 -5.53 10.71 19.78
CA LEU A 40 -4.20 11.16 20.22
C LEU A 40 -3.31 9.98 20.65
N GLU A 41 -3.91 9.00 21.32
CA GLU A 41 -3.23 7.77 21.75
C GLU A 41 -2.72 6.95 20.55
N ALA A 42 -3.53 6.80 19.49
CA ALA A 42 -3.13 6.11 18.26
C ALA A 42 -2.03 6.86 17.49
N LEU A 43 -2.00 8.19 17.59
CA LEU A 43 -0.92 9.02 17.02
C LEU A 43 0.39 8.87 17.82
N GLN A 44 0.33 8.98 19.15
CA GLN A 44 1.48 8.89 20.07
C GLN A 44 2.10 7.50 20.12
N ALA A 45 1.32 6.47 19.82
CA ALA A 45 1.81 5.10 19.62
C ALA A 45 2.77 4.97 18.42
N TRP A 46 2.81 5.95 17.51
CA TRP A 46 3.71 5.96 16.37
C TRP A 46 4.65 7.18 16.37
N PRO A 47 5.89 7.06 16.89
CA PRO A 47 6.75 8.21 17.14
C PRO A 47 7.02 9.11 15.95
N LEU A 48 7.18 8.54 14.74
CA LEU A 48 7.40 9.33 13.53
C LEU A 48 6.15 10.15 13.14
N ARG A 49 4.94 9.64 13.39
CA ARG A 49 3.70 10.40 13.15
C ARG A 49 3.58 11.56 14.12
N GLU A 50 3.79 11.30 15.41
CA GLU A 50 3.76 12.35 16.44
C GLU A 50 4.79 13.44 16.14
N TYR A 51 6.02 13.05 15.76
CA TYR A 51 7.08 13.97 15.38
C TYR A 51 6.66 14.91 14.25
N LEU A 52 6.17 14.35 13.13
CA LEU A 52 5.75 15.14 11.97
C LEU A 52 4.53 16.01 12.28
N ALA A 53 3.56 15.49 13.04
CA ALA A 53 2.39 16.26 13.47
C ALA A 53 2.77 17.42 14.39
N SER A 54 3.84 17.29 15.18
CA SER A 54 4.38 18.33 16.06
C SER A 54 5.23 19.39 15.32
N GLY A 55 5.15 19.46 13.98
CA GLY A 55 5.95 20.38 13.15
C GLY A 55 7.36 19.89 12.84
N GLY A 56 7.69 18.64 13.18
CA GLY A 56 9.01 18.06 12.91
C GLY A 56 9.27 17.89 11.42
N GLN A 57 10.49 18.20 10.99
CA GLN A 57 10.90 18.09 9.60
C GLN A 57 11.76 16.82 9.37
N PRO A 58 11.52 15.99 8.34
CA PRO A 58 12.23 14.72 8.13
C PRO A 58 13.75 14.82 7.96
N MET A 59 14.22 15.76 7.15
CA MET A 59 15.65 16.06 6.93
C MET A 59 16.41 16.53 8.18
N TRP A 60 15.74 16.74 9.32
CA TRP A 60 16.47 16.94 10.58
C TRP A 60 17.21 15.68 11.03
N PHE A 61 16.72 14.49 10.65
CA PHE A 61 17.19 13.23 11.20
C PHE A 61 17.40 12.16 10.12
N ARG A 62 18.63 11.64 10.03
CA ARG A 62 19.06 10.60 9.09
C ARG A 62 18.16 9.38 9.11
N SER A 63 17.79 8.92 10.30
CA SER A 63 16.89 7.77 10.49
C SER A 63 15.48 8.02 9.98
N HIS A 64 14.95 9.25 10.08
CA HIS A 64 13.64 9.60 9.54
C HIS A 64 13.63 9.56 8.02
N VAL A 65 14.60 10.21 7.36
CA VAL A 65 14.77 10.16 5.89
C VAL A 65 14.89 8.72 5.41
N LYS A 66 15.81 7.94 6.02
CA LYS A 66 16.04 6.53 5.66
C LYS A 66 14.78 5.69 5.84
N SER A 67 14.07 5.86 6.95
CA SER A 67 12.84 5.12 7.26
C SER A 67 11.73 5.41 6.27
N LEU A 68 11.49 6.69 5.94
CA LEU A 68 10.46 7.10 4.98
C LEU A 68 10.74 6.54 3.58
N LEU A 69 11.96 6.73 3.05
CA LEU A 69 12.30 6.23 1.72
C LEU A 69 12.37 4.70 1.64
N ASN A 70 12.80 4.02 2.72
CA ASN A 70 12.72 2.56 2.77
C ASN A 70 11.26 2.06 2.77
N LYS A 71 10.30 2.81 3.32
CA LYS A 71 8.87 2.45 3.20
C LYS A 71 8.40 2.56 1.76
N HIS A 72 8.79 3.61 1.04
CA HIS A 72 8.51 3.74 -0.39
C HIS A 72 9.09 2.56 -1.18
N LEU A 73 10.38 2.26 -1.00
CA LEU A 73 11.04 1.10 -1.63
C LEU A 73 10.36 -0.23 -1.25
N LYS A 74 9.94 -0.40 0.01
CA LYS A 74 9.21 -1.59 0.46
C LYS A 74 7.85 -1.72 -0.21
N ARG A 75 7.14 -0.60 -0.47
CA ARG A 75 5.86 -0.60 -1.18
C ARG A 75 6.01 -1.09 -2.62
N LEU A 76 7.13 -0.78 -3.28
CA LEU A 76 7.47 -1.32 -4.60
C LEU A 76 7.86 -2.81 -4.58
N ASN A 77 7.84 -3.43 -3.40
CA ASN A 77 8.23 -4.82 -3.19
C ASN A 77 9.67 -5.12 -3.68
N HIS A 78 10.57 -4.15 -3.49
CA HIS A 78 11.95 -4.17 -4.00
C HIS A 78 12.74 -5.45 -3.67
N ALA A 79 12.40 -6.13 -2.57
CA ALA A 79 13.12 -7.30 -2.10
C ALA A 79 12.83 -8.57 -2.92
N THR A 80 11.66 -8.68 -3.57
CA THR A 80 11.31 -9.88 -4.35
C THR A 80 10.92 -9.57 -5.78
N LEU A 81 10.37 -8.38 -6.07
CA LEU A 81 9.78 -7.97 -7.35
C LEU A 81 8.68 -8.89 -7.90
N GLU A 82 8.52 -10.12 -7.39
CA GLU A 82 7.49 -11.08 -7.78
C GLU A 82 6.10 -10.45 -7.73
N LYS A 83 5.81 -9.60 -6.74
CA LYS A 83 4.56 -8.83 -6.61
C LYS A 83 4.80 -7.35 -6.98
N LEU A 84 5.12 -7.07 -8.25
CA LEU A 84 5.23 -5.70 -8.75
C LEU A 84 3.97 -4.89 -8.37
N ARG A 85 4.17 -3.68 -7.85
CA ARG A 85 3.12 -2.72 -7.55
C ARG A 85 3.46 -1.42 -8.25
N LEU A 86 2.62 -1.02 -9.20
CA LEU A 86 2.78 0.21 -9.96
C LEU A 86 1.71 1.22 -9.52
N PRO A 87 2.07 2.50 -9.34
CA PRO A 87 1.10 3.54 -9.03
C PRO A 87 0.33 3.90 -10.30
N ILE A 88 -0.83 3.27 -10.50
CA ILE A 88 -1.77 3.71 -11.53
C ILE A 88 -2.56 4.87 -10.92
N PRO A 89 -2.67 6.04 -11.58
CA PRO A 89 -3.47 7.13 -11.07
C PRO A 89 -4.94 6.75 -10.94
N GLY A 90 -5.62 7.30 -9.91
CA GLY A 90 -7.01 6.99 -9.65
C GLY A 90 -7.34 6.87 -8.17
N GLY A 91 -8.56 6.42 -7.90
CA GLY A 91 -9.12 6.27 -6.55
C GLY A 91 -9.62 4.86 -6.29
N ARG A 92 -9.78 4.53 -5.00
CA ARG A 92 -10.45 3.31 -4.58
C ARG A 92 -11.79 3.68 -3.95
N HIS A 93 -12.87 3.17 -4.52
CA HIS A 93 -14.24 3.50 -4.11
C HIS A 93 -15.12 2.26 -4.10
N TYR A 94 -16.03 2.19 -3.14
CA TYR A 94 -17.09 1.19 -3.15
C TYR A 94 -18.12 1.58 -4.20
N VAL A 95 -18.55 0.63 -5.05
CA VAL A 95 -19.59 0.94 -6.04
C VAL A 95 -20.95 0.55 -5.49
N MET A 96 -21.91 1.47 -5.61
CA MET A 96 -23.28 1.27 -5.12
C MET A 96 -24.33 1.84 -6.07
N PRO A 97 -25.49 1.19 -6.22
CA PRO A 97 -26.64 1.78 -6.91
C PRO A 97 -27.11 3.08 -6.25
N ALA A 98 -27.52 4.05 -7.06
CA ALA A 98 -27.99 5.35 -6.59
C ALA A 98 -29.15 5.25 -5.58
N THR A 99 -30.02 4.24 -5.69
CA THR A 99 -31.12 4.01 -4.72
C THR A 99 -30.61 3.80 -3.30
N VAL A 100 -29.44 3.18 -3.11
CA VAL A 100 -28.84 2.98 -1.79
C VAL A 100 -28.52 4.33 -1.15
N GLY A 101 -27.86 5.22 -1.90
CA GLY A 101 -27.54 6.58 -1.44
C GLY A 101 -28.78 7.41 -1.15
N ARG A 102 -29.82 7.34 -2.01
CA ARG A 102 -31.11 8.02 -1.78
C ARG A 102 -31.79 7.53 -0.51
N ARG A 103 -31.83 6.21 -0.25
CA ARG A 103 -32.39 5.63 0.98
C ARG A 103 -31.59 6.02 2.23
N ALA A 104 -30.28 6.26 2.08
CA ALA A 104 -29.43 6.79 3.13
C ALA A 104 -29.57 8.33 3.33
N GLY A 105 -30.51 8.98 2.64
CA GLY A 105 -30.81 10.41 2.80
C GLY A 105 -29.95 11.35 1.96
N ILE A 106 -29.20 10.85 0.97
CA ILE A 106 -28.47 11.70 0.03
C ILE A 106 -29.47 12.30 -0.97
N GLN A 107 -29.64 13.62 -0.91
CA GLN A 107 -30.54 14.35 -1.80
C GLN A 107 -29.88 14.63 -3.16
N GLY A 108 -30.67 14.59 -4.24
CA GLY A 108 -30.21 14.94 -5.59
C GLY A 108 -29.31 13.92 -6.27
N LEU A 109 -29.22 12.68 -5.74
CA LEU A 109 -28.42 11.62 -6.33
C LEU A 109 -29.17 10.95 -7.50
N GLU A 110 -29.07 11.57 -8.67
CA GLU A 110 -29.63 11.10 -9.93
C GLU A 110 -28.50 10.75 -10.91
N ILE A 111 -28.34 9.46 -11.19
CA ILE A 111 -27.27 8.95 -12.04
C ILE A 111 -27.87 8.43 -13.35
N PRO A 112 -27.60 9.07 -14.51
CA PRO A 112 -28.06 8.58 -15.79
C PRO A 112 -27.47 7.22 -16.14
N ARG A 113 -28.11 6.49 -17.05
CA ARG A 113 -27.54 5.25 -17.58
C ARG A 113 -26.20 5.51 -18.30
N GLY A 114 -25.27 4.59 -18.18
CA GLY A 114 -23.88 4.68 -18.65
C GLY A 114 -23.00 5.64 -17.84
N HIS A 115 -23.47 6.16 -16.70
CA HIS A 115 -22.74 7.16 -15.91
C HIS A 115 -22.35 6.67 -14.50
N ILE A 116 -21.38 7.37 -13.93
CA ILE A 116 -20.85 7.18 -12.57
C ILE A 116 -20.69 8.54 -11.88
N GLN A 117 -21.11 8.66 -10.62
CA GLN A 117 -20.78 9.79 -9.76
C GLN A 117 -19.79 9.37 -8.69
N VAL A 118 -18.57 9.88 -8.77
CA VAL A 118 -17.53 9.64 -7.75
C VAL A 118 -17.77 10.61 -6.58
N ASP A 119 -17.86 10.07 -5.37
CA ASP A 119 -18.02 10.81 -4.11
C ASP A 119 -16.87 10.44 -3.17
N ASP A 120 -15.77 11.19 -3.27
CA ASP A 120 -14.54 11.00 -2.47
C ASP A 120 -14.81 11.19 -0.98
N ARG A 121 -15.77 12.06 -0.64
CA ARG A 121 -16.13 12.33 0.76
C ARG A 121 -16.69 11.09 1.45
N ARG A 122 -17.42 10.24 0.70
CA ARG A 122 -18.01 8.99 1.20
C ARG A 122 -17.19 7.75 0.82
N GLY A 123 -16.20 7.90 -0.07
CA GLY A 123 -15.47 6.77 -0.62
C GLY A 123 -16.36 5.87 -1.49
N THR A 124 -17.39 6.45 -2.12
CA THR A 124 -18.40 5.71 -2.88
C THR A 124 -18.44 6.21 -4.33
N ALA A 125 -18.64 5.29 -5.26
CA ALA A 125 -18.98 5.58 -6.64
C ALA A 125 -20.43 5.14 -6.89
N TRP A 126 -21.29 6.12 -7.15
CA TRP A 126 -22.70 5.89 -7.39
C TRP A 126 -22.95 5.59 -8.85
N VAL A 127 -23.68 4.51 -9.14
CA VAL A 127 -24.06 4.10 -10.49
C VAL A 127 -25.57 4.02 -10.64
N ASN A 128 -26.05 4.03 -11.89
CA ASN A 128 -27.46 3.86 -12.17
C ASN A 128 -27.96 2.48 -11.70
N ASP A 129 -29.18 2.43 -11.14
CA ASP A 129 -29.77 1.21 -10.59
C ASP A 129 -30.02 0.12 -11.65
N GLU A 130 -30.37 0.51 -12.88
CA GLU A 130 -30.56 -0.44 -13.97
C GLU A 130 -29.23 -0.97 -14.49
N ASP A 131 -28.20 -0.13 -14.61
CA ASP A 131 -26.88 -0.57 -15.08
C ASP A 131 -26.18 -1.50 -14.08
N TRP A 132 -26.48 -1.36 -12.78
CA TRP A 132 -26.04 -2.32 -11.78
C TRP A 132 -26.46 -3.76 -12.14
N LEU A 133 -27.70 -3.91 -12.63
CA LEU A 133 -28.30 -5.21 -12.97
C LEU A 133 -28.13 -5.60 -14.44
N LYS A 134 -28.12 -4.61 -15.34
CA LYS A 134 -28.07 -4.79 -16.79
C LYS A 134 -27.55 -3.53 -17.49
N LEU A 135 -26.33 -3.56 -18.00
CA LEU A 135 -25.77 -2.47 -18.80
C LEU A 135 -26.40 -2.40 -20.19
N GLN A 136 -26.51 -1.18 -20.72
CA GLN A 136 -27.14 -0.92 -22.03
C GLN A 136 -26.40 -1.58 -23.20
N ASP A 137 -25.08 -1.65 -23.09
CA ASP A 137 -24.20 -2.19 -24.12
C ASP A 137 -23.90 -3.69 -23.91
N SER A 138 -24.45 -4.33 -22.87
CA SER A 138 -24.17 -5.74 -22.61
C SER A 138 -24.92 -6.64 -23.60
N PRO A 139 -24.22 -7.44 -24.44
CA PRO A 139 -24.86 -8.35 -25.38
C PRO A 139 -25.55 -9.52 -24.68
N LYS A 140 -25.18 -9.80 -23.42
CA LYS A 140 -25.74 -10.86 -22.59
C LYS A 140 -26.75 -10.35 -21.56
N GLY A 141 -26.98 -9.03 -21.52
CA GLY A 141 -27.83 -8.40 -20.53
C GLY A 141 -27.24 -8.41 -19.11
N GLU A 142 -25.92 -8.55 -18.99
CA GLU A 142 -25.20 -8.50 -17.71
C GLU A 142 -25.10 -7.06 -17.20
N GLY A 143 -25.16 -6.90 -15.87
CA GLY A 143 -24.94 -5.63 -15.18
C GLY A 143 -23.51 -5.43 -14.72
N ILE A 144 -23.23 -4.27 -14.14
CA ILE A 144 -21.93 -3.97 -13.50
C ILE A 144 -21.57 -5.05 -12.49
N ALA A 145 -22.54 -5.50 -11.66
CA ALA A 145 -22.31 -6.54 -10.66
C ALA A 145 -21.82 -7.86 -11.27
N GLY A 146 -22.51 -8.35 -12.31
CA GLY A 146 -22.15 -9.59 -13.00
C GLY A 146 -20.83 -9.50 -13.75
N ILE A 147 -20.60 -8.39 -14.47
CA ILE A 147 -19.37 -8.15 -15.24
C ILE A 147 -18.13 -8.07 -14.36
N LEU A 148 -18.25 -7.52 -13.16
CA LEU A 148 -17.16 -7.43 -12.20
C LEU A 148 -17.11 -8.66 -11.28
N GLY A 149 -17.66 -9.79 -11.71
CA GLY A 149 -17.55 -11.06 -10.99
C GLY A 149 -18.32 -11.08 -9.68
N GLY A 150 -19.55 -10.56 -9.66
CA GLY A 150 -20.41 -10.64 -8.47
C GLY A 150 -20.17 -9.55 -7.42
N ALA A 151 -19.66 -8.38 -7.83
CA ALA A 151 -19.48 -7.24 -6.91
C ALA A 151 -20.78 -6.97 -6.13
N ASP A 152 -20.75 -7.14 -4.81
CA ASP A 152 -21.92 -7.18 -3.91
C ASP A 152 -21.94 -6.00 -2.92
N ASN A 153 -21.28 -4.90 -3.30
CA ASN A 153 -21.15 -3.64 -2.56
C ASN A 153 -20.16 -3.67 -1.38
N ASP A 154 -19.52 -4.79 -1.06
CA ASP A 154 -18.39 -4.86 -0.13
C ASP A 154 -17.02 -4.72 -0.82
N ASP A 155 -17.01 -4.82 -2.15
CA ASP A 155 -15.83 -4.67 -2.98
C ASP A 155 -15.56 -3.20 -3.35
N ALA A 156 -14.35 -2.74 -3.05
CA ALA A 156 -13.87 -1.46 -3.53
C ALA A 156 -13.16 -1.60 -4.88
N LEU A 157 -13.62 -0.85 -5.87
CA LEU A 157 -13.04 -0.83 -7.21
C LEU A 157 -11.94 0.22 -7.30
N TRP A 158 -10.96 -0.04 -8.17
CA TRP A 158 -10.08 1.00 -8.66
C TRP A 158 -10.77 1.78 -9.78
N LEU A 159 -10.80 3.11 -9.66
CA LEU A 159 -11.37 4.03 -10.63
C LEU A 159 -10.27 4.88 -11.26
N HIS A 160 -10.07 4.72 -12.57
CA HIS A 160 -9.10 5.50 -13.34
C HIS A 160 -9.85 6.44 -14.30
N PRO A 161 -9.89 7.77 -14.02
CA PRO A 161 -10.40 8.75 -14.97
C PRO A 161 -9.44 8.91 -16.15
N PHE A 162 -9.97 9.08 -17.36
CA PHE A 162 -9.19 9.34 -18.58
C PHE A 162 -10.02 10.07 -19.64
N THR A 163 -9.34 10.78 -20.54
CA THR A 163 -9.93 11.29 -21.77
C THR A 163 -9.73 10.24 -22.85
N ASP A 164 -10.81 9.70 -23.39
CA ASP A 164 -10.77 8.61 -24.35
C ASP A 164 -10.40 9.10 -25.76
N GLY A 165 -10.13 8.17 -26.69
CA GLY A 165 -9.76 8.48 -28.07
C GLY A 165 -10.83 9.24 -28.87
N ASP A 166 -12.09 9.23 -28.39
CA ASP A 166 -13.20 10.02 -28.92
C ASP A 166 -13.29 11.44 -28.31
N GLY A 167 -12.40 11.78 -27.37
CA GLY A 167 -12.36 13.06 -26.67
C GLY A 167 -13.30 13.15 -25.47
N GLU A 168 -14.09 12.12 -25.18
CA GLU A 168 -14.97 12.12 -24.01
C GLU A 168 -14.22 11.76 -22.72
N ARG A 169 -14.65 12.36 -21.61
CA ARG A 169 -14.19 11.96 -20.28
C ARG A 169 -14.87 10.65 -19.88
N LYS A 170 -14.08 9.67 -19.46
CA LYS A 170 -14.54 8.35 -19.02
C LYS A 170 -13.80 7.92 -17.75
N VAL A 171 -14.37 6.93 -17.08
CA VAL A 171 -13.80 6.28 -15.90
C VAL A 171 -13.73 4.78 -16.18
N LEU A 172 -12.52 4.24 -16.18
CA LEU A 172 -12.28 2.79 -16.20
C LEU A 172 -12.35 2.27 -14.76
N ALA A 173 -13.23 1.31 -14.50
CA ALA A 173 -13.41 0.69 -13.20
C ALA A 173 -13.13 -0.81 -13.24
N TRP A 174 -12.35 -1.31 -12.28
CA TRP A 174 -12.04 -2.74 -12.14
C TRP A 174 -11.76 -3.13 -10.68
N ARG A 175 -11.94 -4.42 -10.39
CA ARG A 175 -11.63 -5.02 -9.08
C ARG A 175 -10.22 -5.61 -9.02
N SER A 176 -9.77 -5.98 -7.83
CA SER A 176 -8.53 -6.74 -7.65
C SER A 176 -8.71 -7.81 -6.57
N PRO A 177 -8.49 -9.11 -6.85
CA PRO A 177 -8.06 -9.66 -8.14
C PRO A 177 -9.18 -9.59 -9.19
N ASN A 178 -8.80 -9.57 -10.46
CA ASN A 178 -9.70 -9.67 -11.62
C ASN A 178 -9.13 -10.62 -12.67
N GLN A 179 -9.97 -11.04 -13.61
CA GLN A 179 -9.55 -11.71 -14.85
C GLN A 179 -9.63 -10.74 -16.04
N VAL A 180 -8.99 -11.11 -17.16
CA VAL A 180 -8.98 -10.29 -18.37
C VAL A 180 -10.41 -10.09 -18.88
N GLY A 181 -10.83 -8.83 -19.02
CA GLY A 181 -12.18 -8.47 -19.46
C GLY A 181 -13.14 -8.08 -18.33
N GLU A 182 -12.78 -8.28 -17.05
CA GLU A 182 -13.56 -7.80 -15.90
C GLU A 182 -13.26 -6.34 -15.62
N TYR A 183 -13.94 -5.46 -16.36
CA TYR A 183 -13.91 -4.02 -16.18
C TYR A 183 -15.20 -3.40 -16.72
N VAL A 184 -15.48 -2.16 -16.32
CA VAL A 184 -16.51 -1.32 -16.96
C VAL A 184 -15.93 0.06 -17.28
N VAL A 185 -16.47 0.71 -18.31
CA VAL A 185 -16.14 2.09 -18.68
C VAL A 185 -17.42 2.90 -18.61
N LEU A 186 -17.42 3.92 -17.77
CA LEU A 186 -18.60 4.77 -17.50
C LEU A 186 -18.24 6.24 -17.68
N ARG A 187 -19.24 7.08 -17.99
CA ARG A 187 -19.06 8.52 -18.09
C ARG A 187 -19.22 9.18 -16.71
N PRO A 188 -18.29 10.04 -16.27
CA PRO A 188 -18.48 10.77 -15.03
C PRO A 188 -19.67 11.74 -15.16
N THR A 189 -20.49 11.85 -14.12
CA THR A 189 -21.49 12.93 -14.03
C THR A 189 -20.81 14.29 -13.80
N ALA A 190 -21.52 15.38 -14.04
CA ALA A 190 -21.03 16.73 -13.72
C ALA A 190 -20.78 16.96 -12.21
N ALA A 191 -21.40 16.15 -11.35
CA ALA A 191 -21.25 16.20 -9.90
C ALA A 191 -20.18 15.23 -9.36
N SER A 192 -19.45 14.53 -10.23
CA SER A 192 -18.37 13.65 -9.82
C SER A 192 -17.20 14.46 -9.27
N ASP A 193 -16.67 14.05 -8.12
CA ASP A 193 -15.34 14.45 -7.71
C ASP A 193 -14.33 13.99 -8.77
N GLU A 194 -13.39 14.86 -9.14
CA GLU A 194 -12.31 14.51 -10.04
C GLU A 194 -11.18 13.89 -9.21
N PRO A 195 -10.86 12.58 -9.37
CA PRO A 195 -9.78 11.94 -8.62
C PRO A 195 -8.46 12.61 -8.99
N GLY A 196 -8.00 13.53 -8.15
CA GLY A 196 -6.78 14.26 -8.38
C GLY A 196 -5.57 13.35 -8.24
N TRP A 197 -4.62 13.47 -9.16
CA TRP A 197 -3.24 13.07 -8.91
C TRP A 197 -2.32 14.26 -9.08
N GLU A 198 -1.29 14.27 -8.27
CA GLU A 198 -0.21 15.24 -8.40
C GLU A 198 0.86 14.63 -9.30
N THR A 199 1.49 15.46 -10.13
CA THR A 199 2.72 15.10 -10.85
C THR A 199 3.87 15.93 -10.30
N ALA A 200 5.09 15.42 -10.36
CA ALA A 200 6.27 16.16 -9.89
C ALA A 200 6.45 17.51 -10.61
N ALA A 201 6.09 17.57 -11.89
CA ALA A 201 6.08 18.80 -12.68
C ALA A 201 5.06 19.83 -12.15
N ALA A 202 3.85 19.40 -11.79
CA ALA A 202 2.83 20.29 -11.22
C ALA A 202 3.25 20.80 -9.83
N ALA A 203 3.80 19.92 -8.98
CA ALA A 203 4.26 20.27 -7.63
C ALA A 203 5.39 21.31 -7.64
N SER A 204 6.36 21.19 -8.56
CA SER A 204 7.53 22.09 -8.63
C SER A 204 7.22 23.52 -9.09
N THR A 205 6.09 23.76 -9.76
CA THR A 205 5.70 25.08 -10.27
C THR A 205 4.84 25.88 -9.30
N GLY A 206 4.55 25.35 -8.11
CA GLY A 206 3.64 25.98 -7.15
C GLY A 206 2.18 26.05 -7.64
N GLN A 207 1.86 25.37 -8.75
CA GLN A 207 0.49 25.18 -9.18
C GLN A 207 -0.22 24.30 -8.15
N ARG A 208 -1.42 24.72 -7.71
CA ARG A 208 -2.22 23.95 -6.74
C ARG A 208 -2.38 22.50 -7.23
N ALA A 209 -2.36 21.55 -6.28
CA ALA A 209 -2.82 20.19 -6.47
C ALA A 209 -4.15 20.21 -7.27
N GLY A 210 -4.09 19.81 -8.53
CA GLY A 210 -5.17 20.02 -9.52
C GLY A 210 -4.72 20.48 -10.92
N ALA A 211 -3.43 20.81 -11.12
CA ALA A 211 -2.93 21.23 -12.45
C ALA A 211 -2.47 20.07 -13.37
N ALA A 212 -2.32 18.85 -12.86
CA ALA A 212 -2.22 17.68 -13.74
C ALA A 212 -3.60 17.41 -14.37
N PRO A 213 -3.69 16.98 -15.64
CA PRO A 213 -4.98 16.65 -16.22
C PRO A 213 -5.60 15.52 -15.39
N ALA A 214 -6.71 15.81 -14.71
CA ALA A 214 -7.52 14.81 -13.99
C ALA A 214 -7.97 13.65 -14.90
N TYR A 215 -7.89 13.85 -16.22
CA TYR A 215 -8.24 12.91 -17.27
C TYR A 215 -7.11 12.83 -18.33
N PRO A 216 -6.07 12.01 -18.12
CA PRO A 216 -4.98 11.81 -19.05
C PRO A 216 -5.51 11.12 -20.29
N PRO A 217 -4.79 11.19 -21.42
CA PRO A 217 -5.17 10.47 -22.61
C PRO A 217 -5.18 8.95 -22.34
N GLY A 218 -6.25 8.30 -22.79
CA GLY A 218 -6.40 6.86 -22.87
C GLY A 218 -7.17 6.48 -24.13
N ASP A 219 -7.18 5.18 -24.45
CA ASP A 219 -7.93 4.66 -25.59
C ASP A 219 -8.62 3.36 -25.17
N SER A 220 -9.92 3.45 -24.91
CA SER A 220 -10.74 2.32 -24.50
C SER A 220 -10.85 1.24 -25.58
N ALA A 221 -10.63 1.58 -26.87
CA ALA A 221 -10.56 0.58 -27.94
C ALA A 221 -9.32 -0.32 -27.81
N ALA A 222 -8.30 0.12 -27.08
CA ALA A 222 -7.12 -0.68 -26.74
C ALA A 222 -7.30 -1.54 -25.49
N LEU A 223 -8.49 -1.61 -24.88
CA LEU A 223 -8.83 -2.58 -23.85
C LEU A 223 -9.13 -3.95 -24.49
N PRO A 224 -8.85 -5.07 -23.78
CA PRO A 224 -9.35 -6.36 -24.24
C PRO A 224 -10.89 -6.36 -24.26
N PRO A 225 -11.54 -7.20 -25.06
CA PRO A 225 -13.00 -7.35 -24.99
C PRO A 225 -13.47 -7.57 -23.55
N ARG A 226 -14.53 -6.87 -23.15
CA ARG A 226 -15.16 -7.03 -21.82
C ARG A 226 -15.72 -8.45 -21.69
N ILE A 227 -15.74 -8.99 -20.48
CA ILE A 227 -16.00 -10.41 -20.24
C ILE A 227 -17.36 -10.88 -20.79
N ASP A 228 -18.37 -10.03 -20.77
CA ASP A 228 -19.71 -10.30 -21.33
C ASP A 228 -19.75 -10.30 -22.87
N PHE A 229 -18.76 -9.71 -23.54
CA PHE A 229 -18.55 -9.85 -24.99
C PHE A 229 -17.74 -11.09 -25.37
N THR A 230 -17.21 -11.81 -24.39
CA THR A 230 -16.48 -13.07 -24.60
C THR A 230 -17.32 -14.25 -24.15
N THR A 231 -17.09 -15.43 -24.73
CA THR A 231 -17.73 -16.66 -24.25
C THR A 231 -16.65 -17.68 -23.93
N PRO A 232 -15.94 -17.54 -22.79
CA PRO A 232 -14.97 -18.53 -22.37
C PRO A 232 -15.67 -19.86 -22.14
N SER A 233 -15.09 -20.95 -22.64
CA SER A 233 -15.63 -22.30 -22.44
C SER A 233 -15.20 -22.82 -21.08
N TYR A 234 -15.80 -22.27 -20.02
CA TYR A 234 -15.53 -22.70 -18.65
C TYR A 234 -15.80 -24.20 -18.47
N LEU A 235 -14.87 -24.90 -17.82
CA LEU A 235 -14.94 -26.35 -17.62
C LEU A 235 -15.82 -26.75 -16.43
N GLY A 236 -16.26 -25.80 -15.60
CA GLY A 236 -17.12 -26.05 -14.44
C GLY A 236 -16.45 -26.90 -13.36
N LEU A 237 -15.15 -26.71 -13.12
CA LEU A 237 -14.35 -27.56 -12.22
C LEU A 237 -14.48 -27.20 -10.73
N VAL A 238 -15.34 -26.26 -10.36
CA VAL A 238 -15.68 -25.96 -8.97
C VAL A 238 -16.95 -26.73 -8.65
N GLU A 239 -16.80 -27.80 -7.88
CA GLU A 239 -17.95 -28.58 -7.41
C GLU A 239 -18.58 -27.85 -6.24
N THR A 240 -19.84 -27.46 -6.39
CA THR A 240 -20.61 -26.83 -5.33
C THR A 240 -20.60 -27.78 -4.15
N ALA A 241 -20.03 -27.35 -3.01
CA ALA A 241 -20.16 -28.09 -1.79
C ALA A 241 -21.66 -28.32 -1.55
N VAL A 242 -22.06 -29.57 -1.25
CA VAL A 242 -23.34 -29.83 -0.59
C VAL A 242 -23.32 -28.91 0.62
N SER A 243 -24.18 -27.89 0.64
CA SER A 243 -24.07 -26.77 1.57
C SER A 243 -23.84 -27.27 3.00
N THR A 244 -22.60 -27.22 3.49
CA THR A 244 -22.29 -27.55 4.88
C THR A 244 -22.73 -26.43 5.83
N GLY A 245 -23.29 -25.33 5.31
CA GLY A 245 -23.50 -24.11 6.10
C GLY A 245 -24.86 -23.42 6.01
N VAL A 246 -25.84 -23.87 5.23
CA VAL A 246 -27.12 -23.12 5.12
C VAL A 246 -28.18 -23.59 6.12
N GLU A 247 -28.05 -24.80 6.69
CA GLU A 247 -29.00 -25.32 7.69
C GLU A 247 -28.35 -26.09 8.86
N GLN A 248 -27.02 -26.11 8.96
CA GLN A 248 -26.35 -26.82 10.05
C GLN A 248 -26.18 -25.89 11.26
N THR A 249 -26.74 -26.30 12.40
CA THR A 249 -26.48 -25.67 13.69
C THR A 249 -24.98 -25.67 13.95
N TYR A 250 -24.43 -24.58 14.50
CA TYR A 250 -23.02 -24.50 14.87
C TYR A 250 -22.58 -25.73 15.70
N ASP A 251 -21.58 -26.45 15.20
CA ASP A 251 -20.95 -27.59 15.86
C ASP A 251 -19.44 -27.61 15.56
N VAL A 252 -18.65 -28.12 16.50
CA VAL A 252 -17.18 -28.18 16.38
C VAL A 252 -16.75 -29.09 15.23
N GLY A 253 -17.45 -30.20 14.97
CA GLY A 253 -17.13 -31.10 13.86
C GLY A 253 -17.29 -30.43 12.49
N VAL A 254 -18.30 -29.56 12.34
CA VAL A 254 -18.49 -28.77 11.11
C VAL A 254 -17.34 -27.77 10.91
N MET A 255 -16.80 -27.21 12.00
CA MET A 255 -15.61 -26.36 11.94
C MET A 255 -14.36 -27.16 11.54
N ASP A 256 -14.18 -28.38 12.06
CA ASP A 256 -13.06 -29.25 11.68
C ASP A 256 -13.10 -29.62 10.20
N ASP A 257 -14.28 -29.92 9.66
CA ASP A 257 -14.49 -30.19 8.23
C ASP A 257 -14.18 -28.95 7.37
N ALA A 258 -14.61 -27.77 7.79
CA ALA A 258 -14.28 -26.50 7.12
C ALA A 258 -12.78 -26.21 7.15
N ILE A 259 -12.09 -26.48 8.27
CA ILE A 259 -10.63 -26.34 8.40
C ILE A 259 -9.93 -27.33 7.48
N ALA A 260 -10.31 -28.61 7.50
CA ALA A 260 -9.73 -29.63 6.63
C ALA A 260 -9.90 -29.27 5.15
N ARG A 261 -11.07 -28.74 4.77
CA ARG A 261 -11.34 -28.25 3.42
C ARG A 261 -10.49 -27.03 3.06
N ALA A 262 -10.34 -26.07 3.96
CA ALA A 262 -9.47 -24.91 3.76
C ALA A 262 -8.00 -25.33 3.57
N VAL A 263 -7.53 -26.31 4.33
CA VAL A 263 -6.20 -26.91 4.16
C VAL A 263 -6.07 -27.63 2.82
N ALA A 264 -7.08 -28.39 2.40
CA ALA A 264 -7.08 -29.08 1.10
C ALA A 264 -7.08 -28.09 -0.09
N ASN A 265 -7.77 -26.96 0.05
CA ASN A 265 -7.83 -25.90 -0.96
C ASN A 265 -6.61 -24.96 -0.92
N GLN A 266 -5.68 -25.15 0.01
CA GLN A 266 -4.57 -24.23 0.24
C GLN A 266 -3.77 -24.00 -1.06
N GLY A 267 -3.68 -22.73 -1.46
CA GLY A 267 -2.92 -22.31 -2.64
C GLY A 267 -3.68 -22.38 -3.97
N ALA A 268 -4.85 -23.02 -4.06
CA ALA A 268 -5.59 -23.20 -5.32
C ALA A 268 -5.93 -21.86 -6.01
N LEU A 269 -6.49 -20.90 -5.26
CA LEU A 269 -6.77 -19.55 -5.77
C LEU A 269 -5.50 -18.83 -6.24
N GLY A 270 -4.41 -18.94 -5.47
CA GLY A 270 -3.12 -18.35 -5.82
C GLY A 270 -2.53 -18.93 -7.11
N MET A 271 -2.61 -20.25 -7.29
CA MET A 271 -2.21 -20.94 -8.52
C MET A 271 -3.04 -20.46 -9.71
N TYR A 272 -4.35 -20.29 -9.54
CA TYR A 272 -5.21 -19.83 -10.62
C TYR A 272 -4.93 -18.39 -11.03
N CYS A 273 -4.80 -17.47 -10.07
CA CYS A 273 -4.38 -16.09 -10.33
C CYS A 273 -3.03 -16.05 -11.05
N ASN A 274 -2.07 -16.88 -10.64
CA ASN A 274 -0.78 -17.00 -11.32
C ASN A 274 -0.93 -17.47 -12.77
N SER A 275 -1.72 -18.51 -13.03
CA SER A 275 -1.99 -19.01 -14.38
C SER A 275 -2.65 -17.95 -15.26
N LEU A 276 -3.57 -17.15 -14.72
CA LEU A 276 -4.17 -16.02 -15.44
C LEU A 276 -3.13 -14.95 -15.80
N MET A 277 -2.24 -14.60 -14.87
CA MET A 277 -1.14 -13.65 -15.13
C MET A 277 -0.20 -14.16 -16.23
N VAL A 278 0.20 -15.44 -16.17
CA VAL A 278 1.07 -16.07 -17.18
C VAL A 278 0.38 -16.08 -18.54
N ASN A 279 -0.88 -16.54 -18.62
CA ASN A 279 -1.63 -16.57 -19.87
C ASN A 279 -1.83 -15.17 -20.46
N LYS A 280 -2.10 -14.16 -19.64
CA LYS A 280 -2.20 -12.77 -20.12
C LYS A 280 -0.87 -12.27 -20.67
N ALA A 281 0.24 -12.54 -19.99
CA ALA A 281 1.56 -12.12 -20.46
C ALA A 281 1.94 -12.82 -21.78
N VAL A 282 1.71 -14.12 -21.88
CA VAL A 282 2.15 -14.94 -23.02
C VAL A 282 1.21 -14.82 -24.24
N TYR A 283 -0.10 -14.84 -24.01
CA TYR A 283 -1.10 -14.93 -25.09
C TYR A 283 -1.99 -13.69 -25.21
N GLY A 284 -1.91 -12.74 -24.27
CA GLY A 284 -2.71 -11.52 -24.29
C GLY A 284 -4.19 -11.69 -23.93
N ARG A 285 -4.64 -12.90 -23.60
CA ARG A 285 -6.06 -13.28 -23.42
C ARG A 285 -6.26 -14.27 -22.27
N LEU A 286 -7.52 -14.53 -21.91
CA LEU A 286 -7.87 -15.64 -21.03
C LEU A 286 -7.53 -16.99 -21.68
N PRO A 287 -7.28 -18.05 -20.88
CA PRO A 287 -7.26 -19.42 -21.38
C PRO A 287 -8.54 -19.74 -22.17
N ALA A 288 -8.45 -20.61 -23.18
CA ALA A 288 -9.62 -21.02 -23.97
C ALA A 288 -10.63 -21.84 -23.15
N HIS A 289 -10.11 -22.70 -22.27
CA HIS A 289 -10.87 -23.60 -21.40
C HIS A 289 -10.50 -23.37 -19.92
N PRO A 290 -10.83 -22.20 -19.34
CA PRO A 290 -10.56 -21.93 -17.94
C PRO A 290 -11.36 -22.88 -17.03
N PRO A 291 -10.86 -23.22 -15.83
CA PRO A 291 -11.49 -24.21 -14.95
C PRO A 291 -12.88 -23.77 -14.49
N ALA A 292 -13.04 -22.51 -14.10
CA ALA A 292 -14.30 -21.87 -13.70
C ALA A 292 -14.10 -20.34 -13.72
N PRO A 293 -15.17 -19.52 -13.62
CA PRO A 293 -15.03 -18.08 -13.38
C PRO A 293 -14.18 -17.79 -12.14
N LEU A 294 -13.42 -16.69 -12.16
CA LEU A 294 -12.54 -16.33 -11.03
C LEU A 294 -13.34 -16.19 -9.73
N GLU A 295 -14.52 -15.57 -9.76
CA GLU A 295 -15.37 -15.43 -8.57
C GLU A 295 -15.75 -16.79 -7.98
N ALA A 296 -16.13 -17.77 -8.80
CA ALA A 296 -16.49 -19.10 -8.30
C ALA A 296 -15.34 -19.79 -7.55
N ILE A 297 -14.09 -19.53 -7.97
CA ILE A 297 -12.89 -20.07 -7.30
C ILE A 297 -12.59 -19.28 -6.03
N ILE A 298 -12.80 -17.96 -6.01
CA ILE A 298 -12.69 -17.14 -4.81
C ILE A 298 -13.71 -17.62 -3.78
N ASP A 299 -14.98 -17.69 -4.15
CA ASP A 299 -16.06 -18.20 -3.29
C ASP A 299 -15.75 -19.60 -2.77
N GLY A 300 -15.30 -20.51 -3.64
CA GLY A 300 -14.88 -21.85 -3.24
C GLY A 300 -13.75 -21.86 -2.21
N ALA A 301 -12.79 -20.95 -2.34
CA ALA A 301 -11.63 -20.87 -1.46
C ALA A 301 -11.92 -20.19 -0.11
N VAL A 302 -12.79 -19.17 -0.08
CA VAL A 302 -12.93 -18.28 1.09
C VAL A 302 -14.33 -18.18 1.67
N LYS A 303 -15.39 -18.54 0.93
CA LYS A 303 -16.79 -18.41 1.38
C LYS A 303 -17.46 -19.78 1.59
N THR A 304 -17.42 -20.65 0.60
CA THR A 304 -18.26 -21.87 0.55
C THR A 304 -17.51 -23.15 0.91
N GLY A 305 -16.19 -23.18 0.78
CA GLY A 305 -15.42 -24.42 0.96
C GLY A 305 -15.66 -25.45 -0.15
N ALA A 306 -16.01 -25.02 -1.36
CA ALA A 306 -16.09 -25.91 -2.52
C ALA A 306 -14.78 -26.69 -2.75
N ASP A 307 -14.84 -27.88 -3.33
CA ASP A 307 -13.63 -28.64 -3.66
C ASP A 307 -12.88 -27.99 -4.84
N LEU A 308 -11.65 -27.54 -4.61
CA LEU A 308 -10.80 -26.91 -5.63
C LEU A 308 -9.69 -27.82 -6.17
N SER A 309 -9.67 -29.11 -5.82
CA SER A 309 -8.63 -30.07 -6.26
C SER A 309 -8.54 -30.14 -7.79
N ARG A 310 -9.68 -30.12 -8.50
CA ARG A 310 -9.73 -30.13 -9.97
C ARG A 310 -9.18 -28.83 -10.58
N VAL A 311 -9.32 -27.71 -9.88
CA VAL A 311 -8.70 -26.41 -10.26
C VAL A 311 -7.19 -26.48 -10.09
N VAL A 312 -6.69 -27.11 -9.03
CA VAL A 312 -5.25 -27.35 -8.82
C VAL A 312 -4.66 -28.20 -9.95
N VAL A 313 -5.31 -29.32 -10.28
CA VAL A 313 -4.89 -30.19 -11.41
C VAL A 313 -4.86 -29.41 -12.73
N TRP A 314 -5.88 -28.60 -13.00
CA TRP A 314 -5.92 -27.77 -14.20
C TRP A 314 -4.74 -26.79 -14.27
N ASN A 315 -4.35 -26.16 -13.15
CA ASN A 315 -3.22 -25.22 -13.12
C ASN A 315 -1.88 -25.88 -13.45
N TYR A 316 -1.66 -27.11 -12.97
CA TYR A 316 -0.49 -27.92 -13.34
C TYR A 316 -0.50 -28.26 -14.84
N ALA A 317 -1.66 -28.67 -15.38
CA ALA A 317 -1.81 -28.99 -16.80
C ALA A 317 -1.55 -27.76 -17.68
N ASN A 318 -2.14 -26.62 -17.36
CA ASN A 318 -1.93 -25.36 -18.08
C ASN A 318 -0.45 -24.94 -18.10
N SER A 319 0.24 -25.02 -16.96
CA SER A 319 1.66 -24.66 -16.89
C SER A 319 2.53 -25.63 -17.69
N ARG A 320 2.23 -26.93 -17.62
CA ARG A 320 2.91 -27.96 -18.42
C ARG A 320 2.75 -27.71 -19.92
N GLU A 321 1.55 -27.39 -20.38
CA GLU A 321 1.28 -27.14 -21.81
C GLU A 321 2.15 -26.00 -22.35
N ILE A 322 2.22 -24.88 -21.64
CA ILE A 322 3.06 -23.72 -21.99
C ILE A 322 4.53 -24.13 -22.11
N LEU A 323 5.02 -24.91 -21.14
CA LEU A 323 6.41 -25.35 -21.05
C LEU A 323 6.79 -26.37 -22.13
N VAL A 324 5.93 -27.36 -22.39
CA VAL A 324 6.12 -28.37 -23.45
C VAL A 324 6.07 -27.74 -24.83
N ALA A 325 5.21 -26.73 -25.04
CA ALA A 325 5.19 -25.97 -26.28
C ALA A 325 6.47 -25.13 -26.51
N GLY A 326 7.36 -25.02 -25.51
CA GLY A 326 8.58 -24.23 -25.60
C GLY A 326 8.33 -22.72 -25.72
N THR A 327 7.14 -22.27 -25.30
CA THR A 327 6.76 -20.86 -25.38
C THR A 327 7.60 -20.06 -24.40
N ALA A 328 8.20 -18.96 -24.86
CA ALA A 328 9.01 -18.12 -24.00
C ALA A 328 8.13 -17.36 -22.99
N VAL A 329 8.53 -17.36 -21.72
CA VAL A 329 7.80 -16.74 -20.61
C VAL A 329 8.70 -15.67 -19.96
N PRO A 330 8.17 -14.48 -19.64
CA PRO A 330 8.91 -13.46 -18.87
C PRO A 330 9.51 -14.02 -17.59
N ALA A 331 10.78 -13.72 -17.35
CA ALA A 331 11.56 -14.32 -16.26
C ALA A 331 10.90 -14.09 -14.89
N ILE A 332 10.31 -12.92 -14.68
CA ILE A 332 9.57 -12.57 -13.45
C ILE A 332 8.36 -13.46 -13.17
N LEU A 333 7.83 -14.15 -14.18
CA LEU A 333 6.69 -15.05 -14.04
C LEU A 333 7.10 -16.53 -13.90
N HIS A 334 8.39 -16.89 -13.99
CA HIS A 334 8.83 -18.29 -13.93
C HIS A 334 8.42 -18.98 -12.63
N ARG A 335 8.51 -18.26 -11.50
CA ARG A 335 8.08 -18.76 -10.18
C ARG A 335 6.56 -18.81 -9.99
N ARG A 336 5.79 -18.30 -10.95
CA ARG A 336 4.32 -18.33 -10.95
C ARG A 336 3.77 -19.53 -11.73
N LEU A 337 4.60 -20.22 -12.52
CA LEU A 337 4.21 -21.47 -13.15
C LEU A 337 3.94 -22.52 -12.06
N SER A 338 2.80 -23.18 -12.16
CA SER A 338 2.43 -24.27 -11.27
C SER A 338 3.13 -25.54 -11.73
N ILE A 339 4.18 -25.94 -11.01
CA ILE A 339 4.95 -27.15 -11.30
C ILE A 339 4.87 -28.04 -10.08
N ASP A 340 4.42 -29.27 -10.27
CA ASP A 340 4.49 -30.29 -9.23
C ASP A 340 5.93 -30.83 -9.19
N TRP A 341 6.68 -30.37 -8.20
CA TRP A 341 8.06 -30.82 -8.01
C TRP A 341 8.15 -32.20 -7.35
N ALA A 342 7.06 -32.74 -6.80
CA ALA A 342 7.07 -34.08 -6.21
C ALA A 342 7.03 -35.18 -7.28
N ASP A 343 6.37 -34.93 -8.42
CA ASP A 343 6.27 -35.86 -9.54
C ASP A 343 7.49 -35.74 -10.47
N ALA A 344 8.59 -36.40 -10.09
CA ALA A 344 9.86 -36.36 -10.82
C ALA A 344 9.75 -36.92 -12.26
N ASP A 345 8.95 -37.97 -12.45
CA ASP A 345 8.83 -38.69 -13.71
C ASP A 345 8.05 -37.89 -14.75
N ASN A 346 7.11 -37.04 -14.31
CA ASN A 346 6.36 -36.19 -15.20
C ASN A 346 6.81 -34.73 -15.17
N ARG A 347 8.01 -34.34 -14.73
CA ARG A 347 8.34 -32.89 -14.71
C ARG A 347 8.33 -32.26 -16.11
N PRO A 348 7.69 -31.10 -16.33
CA PRO A 348 7.78 -30.39 -17.59
C PRO A 348 9.20 -29.83 -17.81
N PRO A 349 9.56 -29.47 -19.06
CA PRO A 349 10.80 -28.74 -19.33
C PRO A 349 10.89 -27.45 -18.50
N LEU A 350 12.12 -26.98 -18.27
CA LEU A 350 12.35 -25.69 -17.60
C LEU A 350 11.79 -24.53 -18.44
N PRO A 351 11.29 -23.46 -17.79
CA PRO A 351 10.81 -22.28 -18.52
C PRO A 351 11.91 -21.63 -19.33
N ARG A 352 11.61 -21.33 -20.58
CA ARG A 352 12.47 -20.52 -21.45
C ARG A 352 12.19 -19.04 -21.18
N PRO A 353 13.20 -18.21 -20.85
CA PRO A 353 12.99 -16.77 -20.70
C PRO A 353 12.62 -16.14 -22.04
N SER A 354 11.71 -15.16 -22.01
CA SER A 354 11.52 -14.24 -23.13
C SER A 354 12.72 -13.32 -23.32
N VAL A 355 12.79 -12.70 -24.49
CA VAL A 355 13.77 -11.66 -24.83
C VAL A 355 12.98 -10.45 -25.29
N ASP A 356 13.25 -9.29 -24.68
CA ASP A 356 12.62 -8.02 -25.02
C ASP A 356 11.07 -8.04 -24.96
N HIS A 357 10.52 -8.81 -24.02
CA HIS A 357 9.09 -8.76 -23.75
C HIS A 357 8.75 -7.47 -22.97
N TRP A 358 7.54 -6.93 -23.16
CA TRP A 358 7.13 -5.68 -22.48
C TRP A 358 7.25 -5.76 -20.95
N LEU A 359 7.00 -6.95 -20.38
CA LEU A 359 7.14 -7.19 -18.95
C LEU A 359 8.62 -7.23 -18.50
N ASP A 360 9.54 -7.68 -19.37
CA ASP A 360 10.98 -7.68 -19.09
C ASP A 360 11.51 -6.24 -19.06
N ARG A 361 11.08 -5.40 -20.01
CA ARG A 361 11.45 -3.97 -20.03
C ARG A 361 10.81 -3.19 -18.88
N LEU A 362 9.55 -3.47 -18.55
CA LEU A 362 8.88 -2.89 -17.39
C LEU A 362 9.62 -3.25 -16.09
N GLU A 363 10.02 -4.52 -15.91
CA GLU A 363 10.82 -4.96 -14.77
C GLU A 363 12.16 -4.21 -14.71
N ALA A 364 12.87 -4.08 -15.84
CA ALA A 364 14.12 -3.35 -15.92
C ALA A 364 13.94 -1.87 -15.51
N GLY A 365 12.87 -1.21 -15.98
CA GLY A 365 12.53 0.15 -15.58
C GLY A 365 12.23 0.30 -14.09
N VAL A 366 11.50 -0.65 -13.50
CA VAL A 366 11.25 -0.68 -12.04
C VAL A 366 12.54 -0.87 -11.26
N ARG A 367 13.45 -1.74 -11.72
CA ARG A 367 14.76 -1.95 -11.09
C ARG A 367 15.62 -0.68 -11.15
N ALA A 368 15.67 -0.01 -12.30
CA ALA A 368 16.37 1.25 -12.45
C ALA A 368 15.81 2.34 -11.51
N HIS A 369 14.48 2.42 -11.38
CA HIS A 369 13.84 3.33 -10.43
C HIS A 369 14.19 3.01 -8.97
N ILE A 370 14.20 1.73 -8.58
CA ILE A 370 14.62 1.30 -7.23
C ILE A 370 16.07 1.71 -6.95
N GLU A 371 16.95 1.58 -7.93
CA GLU A 371 18.34 1.99 -7.81
C GLU A 371 18.46 3.53 -7.64
N ASP A 372 17.80 4.31 -8.49
CA ASP A 372 17.74 5.78 -8.38
C ASP A 372 17.22 6.21 -6.99
N MET A 373 16.10 5.63 -6.55
CA MET A 373 15.51 5.93 -5.24
C MET A 373 16.41 5.52 -4.07
N THR A 374 17.21 4.47 -4.23
CA THR A 374 18.22 4.05 -3.24
C THR A 374 19.36 5.07 -3.17
N GLN A 375 19.87 5.53 -4.32
CA GLN A 375 20.91 6.56 -4.40
C GLN A 375 20.42 7.89 -3.81
N ARG A 376 19.21 8.33 -4.18
CA ARG A 376 18.59 9.55 -3.62
C ARG A 376 18.40 9.45 -2.12
N ARG A 377 17.95 8.29 -1.60
CA ARG A 377 17.87 8.06 -0.16
C ARG A 377 19.21 8.28 0.51
N ASP A 378 20.27 7.68 -0.02
CA ASP A 378 21.58 7.77 0.63
C ASP A 378 22.15 9.20 0.56
N ALA A 379 21.91 9.91 -0.54
CA ALA A 379 22.23 11.34 -0.67
C ALA A 379 21.48 12.21 0.34
N LEU A 380 20.16 12.03 0.49
CA LEU A 380 19.35 12.79 1.45
C LEU A 380 19.70 12.46 2.89
N VAL A 381 20.03 11.20 3.20
CA VAL A 381 20.56 10.80 4.50
C VAL A 381 21.89 11.50 4.78
N ALA A 382 22.78 11.63 3.81
CA ALA A 382 24.04 12.35 4.01
C ALA A 382 23.81 13.85 4.30
N GLN A 383 22.80 14.45 3.68
CA GLN A 383 22.42 15.86 3.84
C GLN A 383 21.62 16.14 5.12
N ALA A 384 20.91 15.15 5.65
CA ALA A 384 20.06 15.33 6.82
C ALA A 384 20.87 15.80 8.04
N ARG A 385 20.43 16.90 8.67
CA ARG A 385 21.08 17.55 9.81
C ARG A 385 20.04 18.18 10.75
N PRO A 386 20.15 18.00 12.08
CA PRO A 386 19.26 18.66 13.03
C PRO A 386 19.38 20.18 12.94
N PRO A 387 18.35 20.93 13.37
CA PRO A 387 18.42 22.38 13.47
C PRO A 387 19.62 22.82 14.33
N ARG A 388 20.20 23.98 13.99
CA ARG A 388 21.36 24.50 14.72
C ARG A 388 21.11 24.61 16.23
N VAL A 389 19.93 25.06 16.66
CA VAL A 389 19.56 25.13 18.09
C VAL A 389 19.62 23.76 18.79
N VAL A 390 19.29 22.67 18.09
CA VAL A 390 19.39 21.31 18.63
C VAL A 390 20.85 20.88 18.75
N LEU A 391 21.68 21.19 17.74
CA LEU A 391 23.11 20.88 17.77
C LEU A 391 23.86 21.71 18.82
N ASP A 392 23.56 23.00 18.94
CA ASP A 392 24.14 23.89 19.95
C ASP A 392 23.78 23.40 21.35
N ALA A 393 22.51 23.04 21.58
CA ALA A 393 22.07 22.45 22.85
C ALA A 393 22.75 21.10 23.15
N ALA A 394 22.96 20.26 22.13
CA ALA A 394 23.69 19.00 22.28
C ALA A 394 25.17 19.21 22.62
N MET A 395 25.81 20.23 22.04
CA MET A 395 27.24 20.53 22.24
C MET A 395 27.53 21.34 23.50
N ALA A 396 26.53 22.00 24.09
CA ALA A 396 26.67 22.78 25.32
C ALA A 396 27.11 21.92 26.53
N ASP A 397 26.89 20.61 26.49
CA ASP A 397 27.25 19.66 27.55
C ASP A 397 28.11 18.51 27.00
N PRO A 398 29.46 18.66 26.99
CA PRO A 398 30.36 17.62 26.50
C PRO A 398 30.24 16.28 27.23
N ALA A 399 29.86 16.30 28.52
CA ALA A 399 29.64 15.07 29.28
C ALA A 399 28.39 14.34 28.77
N ALA A 400 27.32 15.07 28.46
CA ALA A 400 26.13 14.48 27.84
C ALA A 400 26.43 13.88 26.46
N VAL A 401 27.33 14.48 25.66
CA VAL A 401 27.77 13.91 24.38
C VAL A 401 28.49 12.57 24.56
N GLN A 402 29.35 12.44 25.57
CA GLN A 402 30.01 11.17 25.88
C GLN A 402 29.02 10.09 26.31
N LEU A 403 28.06 10.44 27.17
CA LEU A 403 26.99 9.53 27.59
C LEU A 403 26.09 9.13 26.41
N GLY A 404 25.74 10.08 25.54
CA GLY A 404 24.97 9.83 24.33
C GLY A 404 25.69 8.93 23.33
N ALA A 405 27.01 9.06 23.20
CA ALA A 405 27.83 8.12 22.42
C ALA A 405 27.76 6.70 23.02
N GLY A 406 27.71 6.59 24.36
CA GLY A 406 27.47 5.34 25.08
C GLY A 406 26.13 4.70 24.74
N LEU A 407 25.05 5.48 24.68
CA LEU A 407 23.73 5.03 24.24
C LEU A 407 23.79 4.43 22.82
N ASN A 408 24.38 5.17 21.87
CA ASN A 408 24.54 4.72 20.49
C ASN A 408 25.37 3.43 20.40
N LYS A 409 26.42 3.31 21.22
CA LYS A 409 27.25 2.10 21.29
C LYS A 409 26.47 0.91 21.86
N ALA A 410 25.66 1.10 22.90
CA ALA A 410 24.82 0.06 23.48
C ALA A 410 23.81 -0.48 22.45
N TYR A 411 23.12 0.44 21.75
CA TYR A 411 22.20 0.09 20.67
C TYR A 411 22.91 -0.69 19.53
N ALA A 412 24.05 -0.18 19.04
CA ALA A 412 24.79 -0.81 17.96
C ALA A 412 25.37 -2.18 18.35
N ALA A 413 25.83 -2.35 19.59
CA ALA A 413 26.31 -3.63 20.11
C ALA A 413 25.18 -4.66 20.14
N ALA A 414 23.99 -4.28 20.61
CA ALA A 414 22.83 -5.15 20.65
C ALA A 414 22.37 -5.61 19.25
N LEU A 415 22.48 -4.76 18.23
CA LEU A 415 22.18 -5.13 16.84
C LEU A 415 23.12 -6.20 16.26
N ARG A 416 24.36 -6.26 16.72
CA ARG A 416 25.35 -7.26 16.25
C ARG A 416 25.19 -8.61 16.92
N MET A 417 24.37 -8.69 17.96
CA MET A 417 24.11 -9.93 18.68
C MET A 417 22.87 -10.61 18.10
N GLY A 418 22.79 -11.94 18.22
CA GLY A 418 21.57 -12.67 17.85
C GLY A 418 20.36 -12.24 18.68
N LYS A 419 19.15 -12.61 18.24
CA LYS A 419 17.89 -12.21 18.93
C LYS A 419 17.84 -12.61 20.41
N GLY A 420 18.47 -13.73 20.79
CA GLY A 420 18.42 -14.25 22.16
C GLY A 420 16.97 -14.55 22.57
N GLN A 421 16.57 -14.09 23.76
CA GLN A 421 15.20 -14.22 24.29
C GLN A 421 14.19 -13.24 23.68
N TYR A 422 14.63 -12.29 22.86
CA TYR A 422 13.75 -11.26 22.29
C TYR A 422 13.07 -11.77 21.01
N ALA A 423 11.89 -11.22 20.74
CA ALA A 423 11.13 -11.51 19.52
C ALA A 423 11.93 -11.17 18.24
N SER A 424 12.81 -10.17 18.30
CA SER A 424 13.71 -9.81 17.20
C SER A 424 14.99 -9.14 17.71
N VAL A 425 16.00 -9.04 16.83
CA VAL A 425 17.22 -8.27 17.08
C VAL A 425 16.90 -6.78 17.33
N LEU A 426 15.85 -6.24 16.69
CA LEU A 426 15.42 -4.87 16.89
C LEU A 426 14.81 -4.65 18.28
N GLU A 427 14.01 -5.60 18.79
CA GLU A 427 13.48 -5.53 20.16
C GLU A 427 14.57 -5.59 21.21
N ARG A 428 15.60 -6.42 20.99
CA ARG A 428 16.78 -6.44 21.85
C ARG A 428 17.50 -5.09 21.86
N ALA A 429 17.73 -4.50 20.68
CA ALA A 429 18.41 -3.21 20.57
C ALA A 429 17.60 -2.07 21.19
N ARG A 430 16.27 -2.11 21.06
CA ARG A 430 15.33 -1.22 21.77
C ARG A 430 15.46 -1.34 23.28
N ALA A 431 15.39 -2.56 23.82
CA ALA A 431 15.54 -2.82 25.25
C ALA A 431 16.90 -2.32 25.76
N ALA A 432 18.00 -2.63 25.07
CA ALA A 432 19.33 -2.17 25.46
C ALA A 432 19.47 -0.63 25.51
N ALA A 433 18.85 0.09 24.56
CA ALA A 433 18.83 1.54 24.57
C ALA A 433 17.98 2.10 25.73
N ALA A 434 16.82 1.50 25.99
CA ALA A 434 15.95 1.88 27.10
C ALA A 434 16.63 1.63 28.46
N ASP A 435 17.21 0.44 28.65
CA ASP A 435 17.96 0.06 29.85
C ASP A 435 19.11 1.02 30.09
N TYR A 436 19.90 1.32 29.06
CA TYR A 436 20.99 2.30 29.17
C TYR A 436 20.48 3.65 29.68
N LEU A 437 19.38 4.16 29.10
CA LEU A 437 18.81 5.45 29.49
C LEU A 437 18.20 5.42 30.91
N ALA A 438 17.69 4.27 31.37
CA ALA A 438 17.09 4.10 32.68
C ALA A 438 18.09 4.28 33.85
N HIS A 439 19.39 4.09 33.61
CA HIS A 439 20.45 4.32 34.59
C HIS A 439 20.62 5.80 34.96
N PHE A 440 20.03 6.71 34.19
CA PHE A 440 20.08 8.14 34.43
C PHE A 440 18.75 8.66 35.00
N PRO A 441 18.79 9.67 35.88
CA PRO A 441 17.57 10.24 36.43
C PRO A 441 16.77 10.95 35.32
N PRO A 442 15.42 11.01 35.41
CA PRO A 442 14.54 11.48 34.33
C PRO A 442 14.95 12.82 33.71
N GLU A 443 15.32 13.80 34.53
CA GLU A 443 15.75 15.14 34.14
C GLU A 443 17.04 15.14 33.31
N ARG A 444 17.88 14.10 33.43
CA ARG A 444 19.14 13.98 32.69
C ARG A 444 18.98 13.27 31.34
N ARG A 445 17.88 12.51 31.16
CA ARG A 445 17.66 11.69 29.97
C ARG A 445 17.58 12.52 28.68
N GLY A 446 16.92 13.67 28.73
CA GLY A 446 16.83 14.58 27.59
C GLY A 446 18.20 15.07 27.12
N ALA A 447 19.09 15.44 28.05
CA ALA A 447 20.46 15.83 27.74
C ALA A 447 21.27 14.68 27.13
N VAL A 448 21.13 13.45 27.66
CA VAL A 448 21.79 12.26 27.09
C VAL A 448 21.33 11.98 25.65
N LEU A 449 20.03 12.13 25.37
CA LEU A 449 19.48 11.95 24.02
C LEU A 449 19.95 13.03 23.05
N LEU A 450 19.97 14.29 23.47
CA LEU A 450 20.57 15.39 22.69
C LEU A 450 22.07 15.14 22.47
N GLY A 451 22.80 14.71 23.49
CA GLY A 451 24.20 14.31 23.39
C GLY A 451 24.42 13.13 22.43
N ALA A 452 23.46 12.21 22.32
CA ALA A 452 23.52 11.11 21.35
C ALA A 452 23.43 11.63 19.92
N LEU A 453 22.56 12.62 19.64
CA LEU A 453 22.56 13.35 18.37
C LEU A 453 23.90 14.06 18.16
N GLY A 454 24.40 14.76 19.17
CA GLY A 454 25.69 15.43 19.13
C GLY A 454 26.84 14.49 18.74
N SER A 455 26.86 13.28 19.28
CA SER A 455 27.87 12.27 18.97
C SER A 455 27.80 11.75 17.53
N VAL A 456 26.61 11.77 16.92
CA VAL A 456 26.37 11.36 15.52
C VAL A 456 26.70 12.49 14.57
N TYR A 457 26.17 13.69 14.82
CA TYR A 457 26.23 14.81 13.89
C TYR A 457 27.49 15.68 14.05
N GLY A 458 28.21 15.55 15.16
CA GLY A 458 29.51 16.22 15.39
C GLY A 458 30.70 15.58 14.67
N ARG A 459 30.47 14.58 13.81
CA ARG A 459 31.49 13.94 12.96
C ARG A 459 31.01 13.93 11.51
N ASP A 460 31.93 14.17 10.57
CA ASP A 460 31.61 14.18 9.13
C ASP A 460 31.10 12.81 8.66
N GLU A 461 31.75 11.73 9.09
CA GLU A 461 31.34 10.32 8.88
C GLU A 461 30.39 9.80 9.98
N GLY A 462 29.50 10.66 10.47
CA GLY A 462 28.55 10.32 11.53
C GLY A 462 27.75 9.04 11.27
N GLY A 463 27.32 8.35 12.34
CA GLY A 463 26.45 7.16 12.24
C GLY A 463 24.98 7.48 11.95
N MET A 464 24.09 6.56 12.35
CA MET A 464 22.65 6.77 12.36
C MET A 464 22.18 7.20 13.75
N ASP A 465 21.17 8.05 13.81
CA ASP A 465 20.52 8.53 15.03
C ASP A 465 19.32 7.66 15.46
N THR A 466 19.22 6.42 14.98
CA THR A 466 18.08 5.53 15.23
C THR A 466 17.82 5.29 16.73
N ALA A 467 18.86 5.31 17.58
CA ALA A 467 18.74 4.99 19.00
C ALA A 467 17.83 5.97 19.77
N VAL A 468 17.72 7.22 19.33
CA VAL A 468 16.88 8.24 19.98
C VAL A 468 15.44 8.24 19.46
N TRP A 469 15.13 7.41 18.46
CA TRP A 469 13.81 7.36 17.80
C TRP A 469 13.10 6.02 17.99
N LEU A 470 13.42 5.29 19.06
CA LEU A 470 12.80 4.00 19.36
C LEU A 470 11.51 4.19 20.18
N GLY A 471 10.41 3.59 19.73
CA GLY A 471 9.19 3.47 20.54
C GLY A 471 9.42 2.53 21.72
N GLY A 472 8.53 2.56 22.70
CA GLY A 472 8.58 1.67 23.86
C GLY A 472 8.10 0.24 23.56
N GLU A 473 7.85 -0.51 24.63
CA GLU A 473 7.33 -1.86 24.55
C GLU A 473 5.96 -1.91 23.88
N ALA A 474 5.70 -3.00 23.16
CA ALA A 474 4.37 -3.22 22.61
C ALA A 474 3.43 -3.55 23.77
N ASP A 475 2.33 -2.80 23.89
CA ASP A 475 1.24 -3.06 24.84
C ASP A 475 0.00 -3.42 24.02
N THR A 476 -0.76 -4.45 24.39
CA THR A 476 -1.96 -4.84 23.63
C THR A 476 -3.20 -4.17 24.23
N PRO A 477 -4.20 -3.67 23.45
CA PRO A 477 -4.30 -3.48 22.00
C PRO A 477 -4.10 -2.01 21.51
N VAL A 478 -3.70 -1.08 22.38
CA VAL A 478 -3.78 0.39 22.13
C VAL A 478 -2.52 1.01 21.52
N GLY A 479 -1.36 0.33 21.53
CA GLY A 479 -0.13 0.86 20.92
C GLY A 479 1.17 0.46 21.61
N ARG A 480 2.21 1.29 21.47
CA ARG A 480 3.49 1.09 22.19
C ARG A 480 3.59 2.08 23.34
N GLN A 481 4.22 1.67 24.43
CA GLN A 481 4.57 2.55 25.56
C GLN A 481 5.56 3.65 25.11
N ALA A 482 5.73 4.67 25.95
CA ALA A 482 6.72 5.71 25.71
C ALA A 482 8.14 5.14 25.74
N GLY A 483 8.91 5.38 24.67
CA GLY A 483 10.30 4.96 24.53
C GLY A 483 11.26 6.15 24.47
N THR A 484 12.46 5.91 23.91
CA THR A 484 13.46 6.98 23.73
C THR A 484 12.95 8.08 22.80
N ALA A 485 12.09 7.74 21.84
CA ALA A 485 11.50 8.70 20.91
C ALA A 485 10.62 9.75 21.61
N GLN A 486 9.76 9.34 22.55
CA GLN A 486 8.91 10.27 23.29
C GLN A 486 9.74 11.20 24.19
N ALA A 487 10.77 10.66 24.85
CA ALA A 487 11.70 11.48 25.63
C ALA A 487 12.50 12.46 24.74
N MET A 488 12.88 12.04 23.53
CA MET A 488 13.54 12.90 22.55
C MET A 488 12.60 14.03 22.08
N MET A 489 11.34 13.72 21.75
CA MET A 489 10.34 14.73 21.38
C MET A 489 10.10 15.73 22.50
N GLN A 490 10.05 15.30 23.77
CA GLN A 490 9.96 16.21 24.91
C GLN A 490 11.18 17.15 25.00
N ALA A 491 12.39 16.62 24.80
CA ALA A 491 13.60 17.44 24.76
C ALA A 491 13.57 18.48 23.62
N LEU A 492 13.06 18.10 22.44
CA LEU A 492 12.90 19.02 21.31
C LEU A 492 11.82 20.09 21.57
N ARG A 493 10.71 19.74 22.22
CA ARG A 493 9.69 20.71 22.66
C ARG A 493 10.26 21.71 23.67
N ALA A 494 11.08 21.25 24.60
CA ALA A 494 11.77 22.12 25.56
C ALA A 494 12.74 23.12 24.89
N LEU A 495 13.27 22.77 23.70
CA LEU A 495 14.07 23.67 22.87
C LEU A 495 13.23 24.58 21.96
N GLY A 496 11.90 24.43 21.96
CA GLY A 496 10.98 25.22 21.13
C GLY A 496 11.02 24.89 19.64
N VAL A 497 11.58 23.74 19.24
CA VAL A 497 11.63 23.32 17.82
C VAL A 497 10.51 22.38 17.41
N LEU A 498 9.74 21.87 18.37
CA LEU A 498 8.53 21.11 18.14
C LEU A 498 7.38 21.71 18.95
N ASP A 499 6.18 21.60 18.39
CA ASP A 499 4.96 22.05 19.02
C ASP A 499 4.31 20.98 19.91
N ALA A 500 3.42 21.42 20.79
CA ALA A 500 2.60 20.52 21.58
C ALA A 500 1.33 20.13 20.79
N LEU A 501 0.93 18.86 20.90
CA LEU A 501 -0.30 18.34 20.33
C LEU A 501 -1.37 18.25 21.42
N ILE A 502 -2.54 18.84 21.18
CA ILE A 502 -3.66 18.80 22.12
C ILE A 502 -4.87 18.17 21.43
N ALA A 503 -5.51 17.20 22.09
CA ALA A 503 -6.78 16.66 21.65
C ALA A 503 -7.92 17.62 21.99
N THR A 504 -8.74 17.97 21.01
CA THR A 504 -9.95 18.76 21.19
C THR A 504 -11.19 17.98 20.76
N LYS A 505 -12.39 18.49 21.07
CA LYS A 505 -13.66 17.89 20.62
C LYS A 505 -13.81 17.85 19.08
N GLU A 506 -13.02 18.65 18.37
CA GLU A 506 -13.03 18.79 16.90
C GLU A 506 -11.89 18.01 16.21
N GLY A 507 -11.00 17.38 16.99
CA GLY A 507 -9.83 16.66 16.50
C GLY A 507 -8.53 17.09 17.17
N LEU A 508 -7.40 16.64 16.60
CA LEU A 508 -6.05 17.01 17.06
C LEU A 508 -5.68 18.42 16.60
N VAL A 509 -5.27 19.28 17.54
CA VAL A 509 -4.82 20.66 17.26
C VAL A 509 -3.34 20.80 17.65
N VAL A 510 -2.56 21.39 16.74
CA VAL A 510 -1.15 21.77 16.97
C VAL A 510 -1.13 23.17 17.58
N TYR A 511 -0.55 23.33 18.76
CA TYR A 511 -0.39 24.65 19.38
C TYR A 511 1.06 25.12 19.23
N PRO A 512 1.30 26.25 18.52
CA PRO A 512 2.60 26.88 18.49
C PRO A 512 3.06 27.21 19.91
N ALA A 513 4.32 26.92 20.23
CA ALA A 513 4.92 27.21 21.54
C ALA A 513 4.73 28.67 22.03
N LEU A 514 4.44 29.60 21.12
CA LEU A 514 4.18 31.03 21.39
C LEU A 514 2.81 31.35 22.01
N PHE A 515 1.83 30.43 22.02
CA PHE A 515 0.48 30.71 22.58
C PHE A 515 0.27 30.18 24.00
N ALA A 516 1.12 29.27 24.49
CA ALA A 516 0.98 28.66 25.81
C ALA A 516 1.27 29.63 26.98
N SER A 517 1.99 30.74 26.74
CA SER A 517 2.24 31.78 27.75
C SER A 517 1.04 32.70 28.00
N SER A 518 0.00 32.66 27.16
CA SER A 518 -1.18 33.55 27.32
C SER A 518 -2.31 32.96 28.18
N GLN A 519 -2.30 31.65 28.48
CA GLN A 519 -3.30 31.01 29.34
C GLN A 519 -2.89 30.87 30.80
N ALA A 520 -1.63 31.15 31.14
CA ALA A 520 -1.19 31.19 32.54
C ALA A 520 -1.65 32.47 33.27
N ASP A 521 -2.04 33.51 32.53
CA ASP A 521 -2.57 34.78 33.08
C ASP A 521 -4.11 34.83 33.18
N GLN A 522 -4.81 33.72 32.89
CA GLN A 522 -6.28 33.65 33.01
C GLN A 522 -6.78 32.36 33.70
N ARG A 523 -6.12 31.90 34.76
CA ARG A 523 -6.71 30.98 35.73
C ARG A 523 -6.62 31.50 37.15
#